data_AF-A0AB38BJN0-F1
#
_entry.id   AF-A0AB38BJN0-F1
#
_cell.length_a   1.000
_cell.length_b   1.000
_cell.length_c   1.000
_cell.angle_alpha   90.00
_cell.angle_beta   90.00
_cell.angle_gamma   90.00
#
_symmetry.space_group_name_H-M   'P 1'
#
loop_
_entity.id
_entity.type
_entity.pdbx_description
1 polymer ?
#
loop_
_entity_poly.entity_id
_entity_poly.type
_entity_poly.pdbx_seq_one_letter_code
_entity_poly.pdbx_strand_id
1 'polypeptide(L)'
;MLNQEVFRSYLPYINGMLVLQLLFSASKLVFRKWTYPVATANLILNVLSFVLLWFILQDTAILNPELVTKIGEAADGQRVLNTAFNSIKAVFLFIFLLDSFEGFHDAYKNSKKPA
;
A
#
# COMPACT_ATOMS: atom_id res chain seq x y z
N MET A 1 -21.90 -1.19 0.50
CA MET A 1 -20.57 -1.79 0.29
C MET A 1 -19.50 -1.04 1.08
N LEU A 2 -19.36 0.28 0.93
CA LEU A 2 -18.46 1.12 1.75
C LEU A 2 -19.24 2.18 2.54
N ASN A 3 -18.68 2.61 3.67
CA ASN A 3 -19.11 3.80 4.39
C ASN A 3 -18.54 5.04 3.70
N GLN A 4 -19.39 5.81 3.02
CA GLN A 4 -18.96 6.92 2.17
C GLN A 4 -18.31 8.06 2.96
N GLU A 5 -18.79 8.36 4.16
CA GLU A 5 -18.27 9.46 4.98
C GLU A 5 -16.85 9.14 5.44
N VAL A 6 -16.64 7.93 5.96
CA VAL A 6 -15.33 7.43 6.39
C VAL A 6 -14.40 7.29 5.19
N PHE A 7 -14.86 6.75 4.06
CA PHE A 7 -14.01 6.66 2.87
C PHE A 7 -13.58 8.04 2.34
N ARG A 8 -14.49 9.02 2.34
CA ARG A 8 -14.19 10.39 1.90
C ARG A 8 -13.16 11.08 2.78
N SER A 9 -13.14 10.81 4.09
CA SER A 9 -12.13 11.39 4.98
C SER A 9 -10.72 10.88 4.67
N TYR A 10 -10.60 9.69 4.08
CA TYR A 10 -9.31 9.13 3.64
C TYR A 10 -8.84 9.63 2.26
N LEU A 11 -9.74 10.16 1.43
CA LEU A 11 -9.41 10.58 0.05
C LEU A 11 -8.25 11.58 -0.06
N PRO A 12 -8.12 12.61 0.79
CA PRO A 12 -6.98 13.53 0.70
C PRO A 12 -5.64 12.81 0.88
N TYR A 13 -5.56 11.85 1.81
CA TYR A 13 -4.36 11.08 2.08
C TYR A 13 -4.05 10.09 0.94
N ILE A 14 -5.09 9.41 0.42
CA ILE A 14 -4.96 8.51 -0.73
C ILE A 14 -4.46 9.29 -1.96
N ASN A 15 -5.10 10.42 -2.27
CA ASN A 15 -4.72 11.27 -3.40
C ASN A 15 -3.31 11.83 -3.25
N GLY A 16 -2.94 12.29 -2.04
CA GLY A 16 -1.58 12.75 -1.76
C GLY A 16 -0.54 11.64 -2.00
N MET A 17 -0.83 10.42 -1.53
CA MET A 17 0.06 9.28 -1.76
C MET A 17 0.15 8.90 -3.24
N LEU A 18 -0.96 8.90 -3.97
CA LEU A 18 -0.98 8.64 -5.41
C LEU A 18 -0.15 9.67 -6.18
N VAL A 19 -0.25 10.96 -5.83
CA VAL A 19 0.59 12.01 -6.44
C VAL A 19 2.07 11.76 -6.17
N LEU A 20 2.45 11.41 -4.93
CA LEU A 20 3.85 11.10 -4.59
C LEU A 20 4.37 9.88 -5.38
N GLN A 21 3.58 8.81 -5.46
CA GLN A 21 3.92 7.62 -6.24
C GLN A 21 4.05 7.93 -7.74
N LEU A 22 3.18 8.80 -8.28
CA LEU A 22 3.23 9.22 -9.67
C LEU A 22 4.47 10.08 -9.96
N LEU A 23 4.77 11.05 -9.08
CA LEU A 23 5.98 11.88 -9.19
C LEU A 23 7.25 11.02 -9.12
N PHE A 24 7.31 10.05 -8.21
CA PHE A 24 8.41 9.10 -8.13
C PHE A 24 8.53 8.26 -9.41
N SER A 25 7.41 7.72 -9.90
CA SER A 25 7.38 6.95 -11.15
C SER A 25 7.83 7.77 -12.36
N ALA A 26 7.41 9.04 -12.45
CA ALA A 26 7.85 9.97 -13.47
C ALA A 26 9.35 10.28 -13.33
N SER A 27 9.86 10.43 -12.11
CA SER A 27 11.29 10.67 -11.86
C SER A 27 12.17 9.53 -12.40
N LYS A 28 11.70 8.28 -12.35
CA LYS A 28 12.41 7.13 -12.93
C LYS A 28 12.62 7.26 -14.44
N LEU A 29 11.69 7.90 -15.16
CA LEU A 29 11.83 8.17 -16.60
C LEU A 29 12.98 9.15 -16.89
N VAL A 30 13.22 10.09 -15.98
CA VAL A 30 14.30 11.08 -16.09
C VAL A 30 15.65 10.44 -15.73
N PHE A 31 15.72 9.73 -14.60
CA PHE A 31 16.99 9.20 -14.10
C PHE A 31 17.46 7.92 -14.80
N ARG A 32 16.57 7.20 -15.50
CA ARG A 32 16.81 6.01 -16.36
C ARG A 32 17.56 4.82 -15.74
N LYS A 33 18.14 4.95 -14.54
CA LYS A 33 18.88 3.91 -13.84
C LYS A 33 18.40 3.83 -12.41
N TRP A 34 18.14 2.61 -11.94
CA TRP A 34 18.02 2.32 -10.52
C TRP A 34 19.37 2.53 -9.85
N THR A 35 19.41 3.42 -8.85
CA THR A 35 20.56 3.67 -7.98
C THR A 35 20.13 3.47 -6.53
N TYR A 36 21.08 3.29 -5.60
CA TYR A 36 20.74 3.09 -4.18
C TYR A 36 19.88 4.22 -3.58
N PRO A 37 20.11 5.52 -3.87
CA PRO A 37 19.22 6.58 -3.42
C PRO A 37 17.80 6.44 -3.96
N VAL A 38 17.63 6.10 -5.24
CA VAL A 38 16.31 5.90 -5.86
C VAL A 38 15.60 4.69 -5.26
N ALA A 39 16.31 3.57 -5.03
CA ALA A 39 15.76 2.39 -4.36
C ALA A 39 15.36 2.68 -2.90
N THR A 40 16.12 3.52 -2.20
CA THR A 40 15.79 3.96 -0.83
C THR A 40 14.54 4.85 -0.82
N ALA A 41 14.41 5.78 -1.76
CA ALA A 41 13.20 6.59 -1.92
C ALA A 41 11.97 5.72 -2.24
N ASN A 42 12.13 4.69 -3.07
CA ASN A 42 11.07 3.70 -3.34
C ASN A 42 10.63 2.97 -2.06
N LEU A 43 11.59 2.49 -1.27
CA LEU A 43 11.31 1.84 0.02
C LEU A 43 10.54 2.77 0.96
N ILE A 44 10.94 4.04 1.08
CA ILE A 44 10.23 5.02 1.91
C ILE A 44 8.78 5.17 1.44
N LEU A 45 8.55 5.31 0.12
CA LEU A 45 7.20 5.40 -0.43
C LEU A 45 6.37 4.14 -0.18
N ASN A 46 6.97 2.97 -0.30
CA ASN A 46 6.32 1.69 -0.01
C ASN A 46 5.95 1.58 1.47
N VAL A 47 6.83 2.00 2.39
CA VAL A 47 6.53 2.05 3.82
C VAL A 47 5.38 3.01 4.11
N LEU A 48 5.43 4.24 3.56
CA LEU A 48 4.35 5.23 3.74
C LEU A 48 3.01 4.74 3.18
N SER A 49 3.04 4.11 2.01
CA SER A 49 1.86 3.52 1.37
C SER A 49 1.28 2.39 2.22
N PHE A 50 2.14 1.53 2.77
CA PHE A 50 1.73 0.46 3.66
C PHE A 50 1.12 0.99 4.95
N VAL A 51 1.74 2.00 5.57
CA VAL A 51 1.21 2.65 6.79
C VAL A 51 -0.16 3.26 6.53
N LEU A 52 -0.34 3.97 5.41
CA LEU A 52 -1.63 4.52 5.04
C LEU A 52 -2.69 3.41 4.84
N LEU A 53 -2.34 2.36 4.11
CA LEU A 53 -3.23 1.22 3.91
C LEU A 53 -3.57 0.50 5.22
N TRP A 54 -2.58 0.34 6.10
CA TRP A 54 -2.76 -0.23 7.43
C TRP A 54 -3.76 0.58 8.24
N PHE A 55 -3.64 1.90 8.24
CA PHE A 55 -4.54 2.81 8.95
C PHE A 55 -5.96 2.74 8.39
N ILE A 56 -6.11 2.79 7.06
CA ILE A 56 -7.39 2.66 6.37
C ILE A 56 -8.09 1.33 6.70
N LEU A 57 -7.32 0.24 6.76
CA LEU A 57 -7.82 -1.11 7.05
C LEU A 57 -7.71 -1.47 8.54
N GLN A 58 -7.44 -0.53 9.43
CA GLN A 58 -7.35 -0.82 10.87
C GLN A 58 -8.73 -1.16 11.44
N ASP A 59 -9.76 -0.48 10.94
CA ASP A 59 -11.15 -0.64 11.37
C ASP A 59 -12.04 -1.05 10.18
N THR A 60 -12.99 -1.93 10.46
CA THR A 60 -14.11 -2.25 9.58
C THR A 60 -15.06 -1.06 9.32
N ALA A 61 -14.90 0.07 10.00
CA ALA A 61 -15.67 1.30 9.82
C ALA A 61 -15.64 1.85 8.38
N ILE A 62 -14.67 1.42 7.56
CA ILE A 62 -14.67 1.71 6.11
C ILE A 62 -15.78 0.97 5.35
N LEU A 63 -16.27 -0.14 5.88
CA LEU A 63 -17.44 -0.84 5.39
C LEU A 63 -18.71 -0.20 5.93
N ASN A 64 -19.81 -0.39 5.22
CA ASN A 64 -21.11 0.06 5.71
C ASN A 64 -21.46 -0.67 7.03
N PRO A 65 -21.84 0.05 8.10
CA PRO A 65 -22.17 -0.55 9.39
C PRO A 65 -23.22 -1.66 9.32
N GLU A 66 -24.27 -1.53 8.49
CA GLU A 66 -25.29 -2.57 8.31
C GLU A 66 -24.70 -3.86 7.72
N LEU A 67 -23.69 -3.76 6.86
CA LEU A 67 -23.00 -4.93 6.33
C LEU A 67 -22.17 -5.62 7.40
N VAL A 68 -21.48 -4.85 8.24
CA VAL A 68 -20.69 -5.39 9.35
C VAL A 68 -21.61 -6.11 10.34
N THR A 69 -22.76 -5.53 10.67
CA THR A 69 -23.76 -6.17 11.55
C THR A 69 -24.29 -7.47 10.95
N LYS A 70 -24.73 -7.46 9.68
CA LYS A 70 -25.24 -8.66 8.99
C LYS A 70 -24.21 -9.77 8.91
N ILE A 71 -22.94 -9.42 8.70
CA ILE A 71 -21.85 -10.40 8.69
C ILE A 71 -21.61 -10.91 10.11
N GLY A 72 -21.57 -10.03 11.11
CA GLY A 72 -21.36 -10.38 12.51
C GLY A 72 -22.44 -11.30 13.11
N GLU A 73 -23.67 -11.22 12.61
CA GLU A 73 -24.79 -12.12 12.98
C GLU A 73 -24.64 -13.54 12.40
N ALA A 74 -23.81 -13.73 11.36
CA ALA A 74 -23.52 -15.05 10.82
C ALA A 74 -22.50 -15.81 11.70
N ALA A 75 -22.60 -17.14 11.73
CA ALA A 75 -21.60 -17.98 12.39
C ALA A 75 -20.20 -17.68 11.83
N ASP A 76 -19.24 -17.42 12.73
CA ASP A 76 -17.86 -17.01 12.41
C ASP A 76 -17.70 -15.68 11.65
N GLY A 77 -18.75 -14.88 11.50
CA GLY A 77 -18.71 -13.65 10.69
C GLY A 77 -17.61 -12.66 11.07
N GLN A 78 -17.44 -12.39 12.36
CA GLN A 78 -16.38 -11.50 12.85
C GLN A 78 -14.97 -12.05 12.57
N ARG A 79 -14.79 -13.37 12.67
CA ARG A 79 -13.53 -14.04 12.34
C ARG A 79 -13.23 -13.92 10.85
N VAL A 80 -14.23 -14.11 10.00
CA VAL A 80 -14.11 -13.95 8.55
C VAL A 80 -13.72 -12.51 8.19
N LEU A 81 -14.37 -11.50 8.79
CA LEU A 81 -14.03 -10.09 8.58
C LEU A 81 -12.58 -9.79 8.95
N ASN A 82 -12.17 -10.17 10.16
CA ASN A 82 -10.79 -9.96 10.62
C ASN A 82 -9.77 -10.67 9.74
N THR A 83 -10.08 -11.90 9.32
CA THR A 83 -9.20 -12.69 8.43
C THR A 83 -9.09 -12.02 7.07
N ALA A 84 -10.18 -11.53 6.50
CA ALA A 84 -10.18 -10.83 5.21
C ALA A 84 -9.32 -9.56 5.26
N PHE A 85 -9.50 -8.72 6.28
CA PHE A 85 -8.74 -7.48 6.44
C PHE A 85 -7.24 -7.75 6.64
N ASN A 86 -6.89 -8.74 7.46
CA ASN A 86 -5.49 -9.12 7.67
C ASN A 86 -4.88 -9.74 6.42
N SER A 87 -5.63 -10.53 5.66
CA SER A 87 -5.18 -11.10 4.39
C SER A 87 -4.88 -10.02 3.37
N ILE A 88 -5.74 -9.00 3.26
CA ILE A 88 -5.50 -7.85 2.37
C ILE A 88 -4.22 -7.12 2.79
N LYS A 89 -4.04 -6.81 4.08
CA LYS A 89 -2.81 -6.19 4.59
C LYS A 89 -1.58 -7.02 4.27
N ALA A 90 -1.65 -8.34 4.46
CA ALA A 90 -0.53 -9.25 4.19
C ALA A 90 -0.15 -9.28 2.71
N VAL A 91 -1.14 -9.30 1.81
CA VAL A 91 -0.89 -9.25 0.36
C VAL A 91 -0.21 -7.95 -0.04
N PHE A 92 -0.71 -6.80 0.45
CA PHE A 92 -0.07 -5.52 0.15
C PHE A 92 1.33 -5.39 0.75
N LEU A 93 1.54 -5.88 1.98
CA LEU A 93 2.87 -5.94 2.58
C LEU A 93 3.82 -6.74 1.68
N PHE A 94 3.40 -7.90 1.22
CA PHE A 94 4.21 -8.75 0.34
C PHE A 94 4.55 -8.05 -0.98
N ILE A 95 3.57 -7.40 -1.62
CA ILE A 95 3.79 -6.61 -2.84
C ILE A 95 4.82 -5.50 -2.61
N PHE A 96 4.70 -4.74 -1.52
CA PHE A 96 5.64 -3.65 -1.20
C PHE A 96 7.04 -4.15 -0.86
N LEU A 97 7.16 -5.33 -0.24
CA LEU A 97 8.45 -5.97 0.00
C LEU A 97 9.10 -6.41 -1.31
N LEU A 98 8.34 -7.02 -2.23
CA LEU A 98 8.84 -7.42 -3.54
C LEU A 98 9.29 -6.22 -4.37
N ASP A 99 8.46 -5.17 -4.47
CA ASP A 99 8.80 -3.96 -5.23
C ASP A 99 10.04 -3.26 -4.67
N SER A 100 10.18 -3.22 -3.33
CA SER A 100 11.39 -2.71 -2.68
C SER A 100 12.62 -3.57 -3.00
N PHE A 101 12.49 -4.90 -2.93
CA PHE A 101 13.57 -5.83 -3.24
C PHE A 101 14.04 -5.70 -4.69
N GLU A 102 13.11 -5.64 -5.65
CA GLU A 102 13.40 -5.43 -7.07
C GLU A 102 14.18 -4.12 -7.29
N GLY A 103 13.74 -3.02 -6.67
CA GLY A 103 14.42 -1.73 -6.75
C GLY A 103 15.87 -1.78 -6.27
N PHE A 104 16.15 -2.45 -5.14
CA PHE A 104 17.51 -2.61 -4.61
C PHE A 104 18.35 -3.58 -5.44
N HIS A 105 17.76 -4.68 -5.90
CA HIS A 105 18.43 -5.65 -6.77
C HIS A 105 18.86 -5.01 -8.10
N ASP A 106 18.01 -4.18 -8.70
CA ASP A 106 18.33 -3.46 -9.94
C ASP A 106 19.39 -2.36 -9.70
N ALA A 107 19.34 -1.68 -8.56
CA ALA A 107 20.39 -0.75 -8.15
C ALA A 107 21.75 -1.44 -8.02
N TYR A 108 21.77 -2.63 -7.41
CA TYR A 108 22.97 -3.45 -7.29
C TYR A 108 23.51 -3.87 -8.67
N LYS A 109 22.65 -4.36 -9.56
CA LYS A 109 23.05 -4.72 -10.94
C LYS A 109 23.64 -3.54 -11.69
N ASN A 110 23.05 -2.35 -11.58
CA ASN A 110 23.56 -1.15 -12.24
C ASN A 110 24.90 -0.69 -11.67
N SER A 111 25.15 -0.88 -10.37
CA SER A 111 26.45 -0.55 -9.75
C SER A 111 27.61 -1.43 -10.25
N LYS A 112 27.30 -2.61 -10.81
CA LYS A 112 28.29 -3.58 -11.33
C LYS A 112 28.52 -3.50 -12.83
N LYS A 113 27.73 -2.73 -13.59
CA LYS A 113 27.96 -2.56 -15.02
C LYS A 113 29.13 -1.59 -15.24
N PRO A 114 30.19 -1.96 -15.99
CA PRO A 114 31.23 -1.01 -16.37
C PRO A 114 30.62 0.14 -17.19
N ALA A 115 31.21 1.33 -17.03
CA ALA A 115 30.76 2.58 -17.65
C ALA A 115 30.78 2.52 -19.18
#